data_AF-A0A3A8YMG5-F1
#
_entry.id   AF-A0A3A8YMG5-F1
#
_cell.length_a   1.000
_cell.length_b   1.000
_cell.length_c   1.000
_cell.angle_alpha   90.00
_cell.angle_beta   90.00
_cell.angle_gamma   90.00
#
_symmetry.space_group_name_H-M   'P 1'
#
loop_
_entity.id
_entity.type
_entity.pdbx_description
1 polymer ?
#
loop_
_entity_poly.entity_id
_entity_poly.type
_entity_poly.pdbx_seq_one_letter_code
_entity_poly.pdbx_strand_id
1 'polypeptide(L)'
;MLTFSDTEEKAVEKAIAALADMIPLEAIQPPHSPALTFPGLEIRLHQRRVLKNGIDVSLTRLEYGALCCLAASPGRVFTKAQIFEAVWSMESESCQSNVTNVICNLRKKIESDSRRPTYIKTVLGIGYKFTSGE
;
A
#
# COMPACT_ATOMS: atom_id res chain seq x y z
N MET A 1 28.88 -12.70 24.94
CA MET A 1 28.56 -11.30 25.25
C MET A 1 29.87 -10.53 25.19
N LEU A 2 30.17 -9.86 24.07
CA LEU A 2 31.35 -9.00 23.95
C LEU A 2 30.96 -7.65 24.54
N THR A 3 31.50 -7.31 25.71
CA THR A 3 31.32 -6.00 26.35
C THR A 3 32.46 -5.10 25.87
N PHE A 4 32.13 -4.06 25.12
CA PHE A 4 33.09 -3.05 24.71
C PHE A 4 33.65 -2.34 25.95
N SER A 5 34.95 -2.03 25.95
CA SER A 5 35.57 -1.22 27.00
C SER A 5 35.26 0.26 26.79
N ASP A 6 35.17 1.04 27.88
CA ASP A 6 34.95 2.51 27.84
C ASP A 6 35.92 3.26 26.89
N THR A 7 37.12 2.71 26.68
CA THR A 7 38.13 3.27 25.78
C THR A 7 37.79 3.08 24.29
N GLU A 8 37.13 1.99 23.94
CA GLU A 8 36.66 1.70 22.58
C GLU A 8 35.45 2.57 22.23
N GLU A 9 34.52 2.72 23.19
CA GLU A 9 33.33 3.58 23.01
C GLU A 9 33.74 5.04 22.80
N LYS A 10 34.70 5.53 23.60
CA LYS A 10 35.24 6.89 23.46
C LYS A 10 36.04 7.10 22.17
N ALA A 11 36.69 6.05 21.65
CA ALA A 11 37.39 6.10 20.37
C ALA A 11 36.40 6.18 19.20
N VAL A 12 35.29 5.44 19.26
CA VAL A 12 34.21 5.50 18.27
C VAL A 12 33.53 6.87 18.28
N GLU A 13 33.19 7.40 19.45
CA GLU A 13 32.59 8.75 19.58
C GLU A 13 33.47 9.83 18.95
N LYS A 14 34.78 9.76 19.21
CA LYS A 14 35.75 10.72 18.66
C LYS A 14 35.92 10.58 17.15
N ALA A 15 35.85 9.35 16.62
CA ALA A 15 35.90 9.11 15.18
C ALA A 15 34.64 9.64 14.47
N ILE A 16 33.45 9.42 15.05
CA ILE A 16 32.17 9.92 14.53
C ILE A 16 32.18 11.46 14.52
N ALA A 17 32.59 12.10 15.62
CA ALA A 17 32.64 13.56 15.73
C ALA A 17 33.62 14.18 14.71
N ALA A 18 34.80 13.58 14.53
CA ALA A 18 35.80 14.09 13.57
C ALA A 18 35.35 13.95 12.11
N LEU A 19 34.55 12.93 11.78
CA LEU A 19 33.99 12.73 10.44
C LEU A 19 32.77 13.61 10.17
N ALA A 20 31.97 13.92 11.19
CA ALA A 20 30.77 14.74 11.09
C ALA A 20 31.05 16.20 10.69
N ASP A 21 32.24 16.73 11.01
CA ASP A 21 32.66 18.09 10.63
C ASP A 21 33.24 18.16 9.19
N MET A 22 33.64 17.03 8.60
CA MET A 22 34.24 16.98 7.25
C MET A 22 33.23 16.72 6.13
N ILE A 23 32.07 16.17 6.47
CA ILE A 23 31.00 15.85 5.53
C ILE A 23 29.73 16.40 6.16
N PRO A 24 28.96 17.29 5.51
CA PRO A 24 27.59 17.52 5.93
C PRO A 24 26.86 16.18 5.77
N LEU A 25 26.77 15.41 6.86
CA LEU A 25 25.86 14.28 6.94
C LEU A 25 24.46 14.91 7.02
N GLU A 26 23.93 15.34 5.88
CA GLU A 26 22.49 15.35 5.70
C GLU A 26 22.04 13.93 6.02
N ALA A 27 21.31 13.74 7.11
CA ALA A 27 20.65 12.48 7.37
C ALA A 27 19.88 12.14 6.09
N ILE A 28 20.25 11.04 5.42
CA ILE A 28 19.50 10.55 4.28
C ILE A 28 18.10 10.27 4.82
N GLN A 29 17.17 11.20 4.60
CA GLN A 29 15.76 10.92 4.82
C GLN A 29 15.49 9.69 3.96
N PRO A 30 15.04 8.57 4.57
CA PRO A 30 14.76 7.37 3.81
C PRO A 30 13.86 7.80 2.66
N PRO A 31 14.20 7.45 1.40
CA PRO A 31 13.51 7.98 0.24
C PRO A 31 12.02 7.84 0.47
N HIS A 32 11.28 8.96 0.37
CA HIS A 32 9.84 8.98 0.54
C HIS A 32 9.26 7.90 -0.35
N SER A 33 8.94 6.76 0.24
CA SER A 33 8.45 5.61 -0.52
C SER A 33 7.08 6.01 -1.05
N PRO A 34 6.82 5.87 -2.36
CA PRO A 34 5.56 6.30 -2.93
C PRO A 34 4.43 5.55 -2.23
N ALA A 35 3.53 6.33 -1.64
CA ALA A 35 2.39 5.85 -0.89
C ALA A 35 1.12 6.58 -1.35
N LEU A 36 0.02 5.85 -1.41
CA LEU A 36 -1.31 6.44 -1.62
C LEU A 36 -1.98 6.51 -0.25
N THR A 37 -2.36 7.72 0.16
CA THR A 37 -2.96 7.97 1.47
C THR A 37 -4.38 8.49 1.32
N PHE A 38 -5.30 7.84 2.01
CA PHE A 38 -6.71 8.19 2.13
C PHE A 38 -7.10 8.22 3.61
N PRO A 39 -8.21 8.84 4.01
CA PRO A 39 -8.69 8.82 5.38
C PRO A 39 -8.77 7.39 5.90
N GLY A 40 -7.95 7.04 6.88
CA GLY A 40 -7.94 5.70 7.47
C GLY A 40 -7.36 4.57 6.61
N LEU A 41 -6.80 4.84 5.43
CA LEU A 41 -6.19 3.82 4.55
C LEU A 41 -4.89 4.32 3.92
N GLU A 42 -3.80 3.58 4.11
CA GLU A 42 -2.48 3.86 3.54
C GLU A 42 -2.03 2.68 2.69
N ILE A 43 -1.57 2.93 1.46
CA ILE A 43 -1.01 1.92 0.55
C ILE A 43 0.45 2.27 0.29
N ARG A 44 1.38 1.54 0.89
CA ARG A 44 2.83 1.70 0.67
C ARG A 44 3.26 0.86 -0.51
N LEU A 45 3.48 1.48 -1.66
CA LEU A 45 3.63 0.79 -2.94
C LEU A 45 4.90 -0.06 -3.00
N HIS A 46 6.06 0.50 -2.62
CA HIS A 46 7.33 -0.23 -2.62
C HIS A 46 7.35 -1.40 -1.63
N GLN A 47 6.69 -1.23 -0.48
CA GLN A 47 6.63 -2.26 0.56
C GLN A 47 5.55 -3.31 0.27
N ARG A 48 4.68 -3.06 -0.72
CA ARG A 48 3.48 -3.85 -0.97
C ARG A 48 2.62 -4.03 0.29
N ARG A 49 2.54 -2.98 1.11
CA ARG A 49 1.84 -2.99 2.41
C ARG A 49 0.63 -2.08 2.38
N VAL A 50 -0.41 -2.49 3.09
CA VAL A 50 -1.64 -1.74 3.25
C VAL A 50 -1.94 -1.63 4.74
N LEU A 51 -2.18 -0.40 5.21
CA LEU A 51 -2.53 -0.14 6.59
C LEU A 51 -3.93 0.46 6.64
N LYS A 52 -4.78 -0.05 7.51
CA LYS A 52 -6.09 0.52 7.84
C LYS A 52 -6.03 1.09 9.25
N ASN A 53 -6.25 2.39 9.41
CA ASN A 53 -6.11 3.09 10.69
C ASN A 53 -4.77 2.81 11.38
N GLY A 54 -3.68 2.74 10.59
CA GLY A 54 -2.33 2.43 11.08
C GLY A 54 -2.04 0.96 11.36
N ILE A 55 -2.99 0.05 11.16
CA ILE A 55 -2.83 -1.40 11.40
C ILE A 55 -2.65 -2.12 10.07
N ASP A 56 -1.63 -2.98 9.95
CA ASP A 56 -1.41 -3.78 8.73
C ASP A 56 -2.61 -4.67 8.38
N VAL A 57 -2.98 -4.64 7.11
CA VAL A 57 -4.02 -5.50 6.52
C VAL A 57 -3.36 -6.48 5.56
N SER A 58 -3.47 -7.77 5.86
CA SER A 58 -2.94 -8.82 5.00
C SER A 58 -3.86 -9.05 3.78
N LEU A 59 -3.34 -8.69 2.59
CA LEU A 59 -4.02 -8.88 1.31
C LEU A 59 -3.31 -9.96 0.49
N THR A 60 -4.10 -10.73 -0.27
CA THR A 60 -3.56 -11.63 -1.29
C THR A 60 -2.98 -10.83 -2.46
N ARG A 61 -2.21 -11.50 -3.34
CA ARG A 61 -1.68 -10.89 -4.57
C ARG A 61 -2.75 -10.17 -5.38
N LEU A 62 -3.91 -10.80 -5.54
CA LEU A 62 -5.01 -10.31 -6.37
C LEU A 62 -5.78 -9.17 -5.69
N GLU A 63 -6.03 -9.28 -4.39
CA GLU A 63 -6.66 -8.22 -3.60
C GLU A 63 -5.81 -6.95 -3.59
N TYR A 64 -4.50 -7.08 -3.37
CA TYR A 64 -3.57 -5.95 -3.42
C TYR A 64 -3.55 -5.32 -4.82
N GLY A 65 -3.47 -6.15 -5.87
CA GLY A 65 -3.48 -5.67 -7.26
C GLY A 65 -4.76 -4.90 -7.59
N ALA A 66 -5.92 -5.44 -7.22
CA ALA A 66 -7.21 -4.78 -7.43
C ALA A 66 -7.31 -3.46 -6.67
N LEU A 67 -6.84 -3.41 -5.41
CA LEU A 67 -6.80 -2.18 -4.63
C LEU A 67 -5.93 -1.12 -5.32
N CYS A 68 -4.71 -1.46 -5.72
CA CYS A 68 -3.79 -0.51 -6.36
C CYS A 68 -4.33 -0.03 -7.71
N CYS A 69 -4.90 -0.93 -8.52
CA CYS A 69 -5.51 -0.60 -9.80
C CYS A 69 -6.59 0.48 -9.65
N LEU A 70 -7.50 0.30 -8.68
CA LEU A 70 -8.59 1.24 -8.44
C LEU A 70 -8.10 2.53 -7.75
N ALA A 71 -7.24 2.40 -6.73
CA ALA A 71 -6.78 3.52 -5.90
C ALA A 71 -5.79 4.44 -6.61
N ALA A 72 -5.11 3.97 -7.67
CA ALA A 72 -4.25 4.80 -8.52
C ALA A 72 -5.04 5.84 -9.34
N SER A 73 -6.36 5.70 -9.45
CA SER A 73 -7.22 6.67 -10.13
C SER A 73 -8.56 6.84 -9.39
N PRO A 74 -8.57 7.49 -8.21
CA PRO A 74 -9.81 7.72 -7.45
C PRO A 74 -10.88 8.40 -8.30
N GLY A 75 -12.13 7.96 -8.18
CA GLY A 75 -13.27 8.46 -8.95
C GLY A 75 -13.44 7.82 -10.34
N ARG A 76 -12.39 7.26 -10.94
CA ARG A 76 -12.48 6.55 -12.22
C ARG A 76 -13.24 5.24 -12.07
N VAL A 77 -14.16 4.97 -12.99
CA VAL A 77 -14.88 3.69 -13.08
C VAL A 77 -14.07 2.72 -13.93
N PHE A 78 -13.88 1.52 -13.40
CA PHE A 78 -13.26 0.40 -14.10
C PHE A 78 -14.29 -0.72 -14.30
N THR A 79 -14.35 -1.25 -15.51
CA THR A 79 -15.17 -2.44 -15.80
C THR A 79 -14.56 -3.68 -15.15
N LYS A 80 -15.37 -4.74 -15.00
CA LYS A 80 -14.84 -6.02 -14.49
C LYS A 80 -13.73 -6.58 -15.39
N ALA A 81 -13.85 -6.43 -16.71
CA ALA A 81 -12.82 -6.87 -17.66
C ALA A 81 -11.50 -6.10 -17.47
N GLN A 82 -11.57 -4.76 -17.34
CA GLN A 82 -10.38 -3.92 -17.10
C GLN A 82 -9.66 -4.28 -15.80
N ILE A 83 -10.41 -4.54 -14.71
CA ILE A 83 -9.83 -4.97 -13.44
C ILE A 83 -9.19 -6.35 -13.59
N PHE A 84 -9.84 -7.27 -14.30
CA PHE A 84 -9.30 -8.60 -14.55
C PHE A 84 -7.97 -8.53 -15.30
N GLU A 85 -7.94 -7.84 -16.44
CA GLU A 85 -6.73 -7.67 -17.26
C GLU A 85 -5.58 -7.05 -16.47
N ALA A 86 -5.87 -5.99 -15.69
CA ALA A 86 -4.86 -5.32 -14.87
C ALA A 86 -4.28 -6.20 -13.76
N VAL A 87 -5.08 -7.09 -13.16
CA VAL A 87 -4.69 -7.87 -11.98
C VAL A 87 -4.16 -9.27 -12.34
N TRP A 88 -4.69 -9.90 -13.39
CA TRP A 88 -4.28 -11.22 -13.84
C TRP A 88 -3.25 -11.19 -14.98
N SER A 89 -3.07 -10.06 -15.67
CA SER A 89 -2.18 -9.94 -16.84
C SER A 89 -2.54 -10.91 -17.96
N MET A 90 -3.83 -11.14 -18.18
CA MET A 90 -4.39 -12.04 -19.19
C MET A 90 -5.61 -11.38 -19.84
N GLU A 91 -5.86 -11.67 -21.12
CA GLU A 91 -7.06 -11.21 -21.82
C GLU A 91 -8.33 -11.83 -21.23
N SER A 92 -9.42 -11.07 -21.18
CA SER A 92 -10.64 -11.49 -20.50
C SER A 92 -11.51 -12.38 -21.41
N GLU A 93 -11.44 -13.71 -21.27
CA GLU A 93 -12.35 -14.59 -22.03
C GLU A 93 -13.67 -14.90 -21.30
N SER A 94 -13.76 -14.86 -19.96
CA SER A 94 -15.04 -14.91 -19.20
C SER A 94 -14.86 -14.98 -17.66
N CYS A 95 -13.97 -14.19 -17.07
CA CYS A 95 -13.66 -14.31 -15.62
C CYS A 95 -14.31 -13.25 -14.70
N GLN A 96 -15.50 -12.74 -15.05
CA GLN A 96 -16.18 -11.69 -14.26
C GLN A 96 -16.48 -12.09 -12.80
N SER A 97 -16.74 -13.38 -12.56
CA SER A 97 -17.00 -13.93 -11.23
C SER A 97 -15.76 -13.83 -10.33
N ASN A 98 -14.56 -14.00 -10.90
CA ASN A 98 -13.29 -13.92 -10.14
C ASN A 98 -13.05 -12.51 -9.60
N VAL A 99 -13.30 -11.49 -10.42
CA VAL A 99 -13.19 -10.08 -9.99
C VAL A 99 -14.18 -9.79 -8.87
N THR A 100 -15.42 -10.27 -9.00
CA THR A 100 -16.46 -10.07 -7.98
C THR A 100 -16.04 -10.68 -6.63
N ASN A 101 -15.47 -11.89 -6.64
CA ASN A 101 -14.96 -12.55 -5.43
C ASN A 101 -13.78 -11.80 -4.81
N VAL A 102 -12.81 -11.34 -5.62
CA VAL A 102 -11.67 -10.56 -5.13
C VAL A 102 -12.13 -9.24 -4.52
N ILE A 103 -13.05 -8.52 -5.15
CA ILE A 103 -13.60 -7.27 -4.59
C ILE A 103 -14.39 -7.53 -3.30
N CYS A 104 -15.16 -8.61 -3.23
CA CYS A 104 -15.88 -9.00 -2.02
C CYS A 104 -14.92 -9.26 -0.84
N ASN A 105 -13.87 -10.06 -1.07
CA ASN A 105 -12.89 -10.38 -0.04
C ASN A 105 -12.04 -9.15 0.35
N LEU A 106 -11.65 -8.33 -0.62
CA LEU A 106 -10.96 -7.08 -0.37
C LEU A 106 -11.80 -6.15 0.52
N ARG A 107 -13.09 -5.96 0.21
CA ARG A 107 -14.00 -5.14 1.03
C ARG A 107 -14.10 -5.64 2.46
N LYS A 108 -14.18 -6.95 2.68
CA LYS A 108 -14.20 -7.53 4.04
C LYS A 108 -12.97 -7.16 4.88
N LYS A 109 -11.84 -6.87 4.23
CA LYS A 109 -10.57 -6.56 4.90
C LYS A 109 -10.35 -5.07 5.11
N ILE A 110 -10.71 -4.23 4.13
CA ILE A 110 -10.41 -2.78 4.19
C ILE A 110 -11.59 -1.91 4.62
N GLU A 111 -12.83 -2.35 4.40
CA GLU A 111 -14.03 -1.58 4.73
C GLU A 111 -14.41 -1.79 6.19
N SER A 112 -15.11 -0.82 6.79
CA SER A 112 -15.74 -1.00 8.11
C SER A 112 -17.03 -1.82 8.00
N ASP A 113 -17.82 -1.59 6.95
CA ASP A 113 -18.94 -2.47 6.55
C ASP A 113 -18.82 -2.80 5.06
N SER A 114 -18.56 -4.07 4.75
CA SER A 114 -18.42 -4.55 3.37
C SER A 114 -19.69 -4.40 2.51
N ARG A 115 -20.88 -4.30 3.13
CA ARG A 115 -22.16 -4.09 2.44
C ARG A 115 -22.43 -2.61 2.16
N ARG A 116 -21.78 -1.72 2.92
CA ARG A 116 -21.83 -0.27 2.76
C ARG A 116 -20.41 0.27 2.60
N PRO A 117 -19.69 -0.15 1.53
CA PRO A 117 -18.27 0.13 1.37
C PRO A 117 -18.03 1.64 1.25
N THR A 118 -16.99 2.15 1.90
CA THR A 118 -16.55 3.55 1.84
C THR A 118 -15.53 3.75 0.72
N TYR A 119 -14.59 2.82 0.51
CA TYR A 119 -13.51 2.97 -0.48
C TYR A 119 -13.87 2.40 -1.85
N ILE A 120 -14.41 1.18 -1.92
CA ILE A 120 -14.66 0.53 -3.20
C ILE A 120 -16.16 0.52 -3.46
N LYS A 121 -16.66 1.43 -4.30
CA LYS A 121 -18.09 1.51 -4.65
C LYS A 121 -18.41 0.67 -5.88
N THR A 122 -19.58 0.04 -5.88
CA THR A 122 -20.11 -0.64 -7.07
C THR A 122 -20.80 0.38 -7.96
N VAL A 123 -20.49 0.37 -9.25
CA VAL A 123 -21.24 1.08 -10.29
C VAL A 123 -22.08 0.04 -11.02
N LEU A 124 -23.39 0.05 -10.76
CA LEU A 124 -24.31 -1.00 -11.20
C LEU A 124 -24.25 -1.18 -12.73
N GLY A 125 -24.15 -2.44 -13.18
CA GLY A 125 -24.06 -2.78 -14.60
C GLY A 125 -22.70 -2.50 -15.26
N ILE A 126 -21.77 -1.82 -14.58
CA ILE A 126 -20.50 -1.38 -15.17
C ILE A 126 -19.31 -2.04 -14.49
N GLY A 127 -19.16 -1.86 -13.17
CA GLY A 127 -17.98 -2.34 -12.44
C GLY A 127 -17.77 -1.65 -11.11
N TYR A 128 -16.56 -1.16 -10.87
CA TYR A 128 -16.15 -0.63 -9.57
C TYR A 128 -15.36 0.67 -9.72
N LYS A 129 -15.41 1.50 -8.68
CA LYS A 129 -14.57 2.70 -8.55
C LYS A 129 -14.02 2.80 -7.14
N PHE A 130 -12.82 3.36 -7.02
CA PHE A 130 -12.29 3.79 -5.73
C PHE A 130 -12.81 5.19 -5.38
N THR A 131 -13.13 5.43 -4.12
CA THR A 131 -13.49 6.74 -3.57
C THR A 131 -12.59 7.04 -2.38
N SER A 132 -12.19 8.30 -2.26
CA SER A 132 -11.18 8.76 -1.29
C SER A 132 -11.63 8.74 0.17
N GLY A 133 -12.64 7.95 0.55
CA GLY A 133 -12.98 7.75 1.96
C GLY A 133 -13.93 8.77 2.61
N GLU A 134 -14.70 9.55 1.84
CA GLU A 134 -15.76 10.43 2.36
C GLU A 134 -17.05 9.68 2.73
#